data_AF-A0AAD5MLE1-F1
#
_entry.id   AF-A0AAD5MLE1-F1
#
_cell.length_a   1.000
_cell.length_b   1.000
_cell.length_c   1.000
_cell.angle_alpha   90.00
_cell.angle_beta   90.00
_cell.angle_gamma   90.00
#
_symmetry.space_group_name_H-M   'P 1'
#
loop_
_entity.id
_entity.type
_entity.pdbx_description
1 polymer ?
#
loop_
_entity_poly.entity_id
_entity_poly.type
_entity_poly.pdbx_seq_one_letter_code
_entity_poly.pdbx_strand_id
1 'polypeptide(L)'
;MKGMKCYRQGRRNNSCRRGATRTAIIVGGCPPDAGGDVICNDLTRVNIKDGKGSDYIHANYVKGDYLQNTFICTQGPMPTTICDFWRMIVCENVTHIVMLCETMENGKQKCEQYWPAALDGKMTIE
;
A
#
# COMPACT_ATOMS: atom_id res chain seq x y z
N MET A 1 8.54 8.89 -18.55
CA MET A 1 8.31 8.46 -17.17
C MET A 1 7.27 9.39 -16.56
N LYS A 2 6.00 8.98 -16.53
CA LYS A 2 4.95 9.74 -15.84
C LYS A 2 5.18 9.58 -14.32
N GLY A 3 4.99 10.67 -13.59
CA GLY A 3 5.60 10.93 -12.28
C GLY A 3 5.24 9.91 -11.20
N MET A 4 6.26 9.32 -10.58
CA MET A 4 6.14 8.59 -9.34
C MET A 4 5.54 9.51 -8.27
N LYS A 5 4.42 9.10 -7.66
CA LYS A 5 3.83 9.84 -6.54
C LYS A 5 4.28 9.20 -5.23
N CYS A 6 4.91 9.99 -4.38
CA CYS A 6 5.33 9.59 -3.04
C CYS A 6 4.47 10.32 -2.01
N TYR A 7 3.74 9.57 -1.19
CA TYR A 7 2.95 10.10 -0.09
C TYR A 7 3.66 9.81 1.23
N ARG A 8 3.73 10.82 2.11
CA ARG A 8 4.29 10.67 3.45
C ARG A 8 3.17 10.72 4.48
N GLN A 9 3.09 9.72 5.35
CA GLN A 9 2.12 9.73 6.45
C GLN A 9 2.47 10.85 7.45
N GLY A 10 1.47 11.63 7.88
CA GLY A 10 1.63 12.70 8.87
C GLY A 10 2.22 12.17 10.19
N ARG A 11 3.21 12.87 10.76
CA ARG A 11 3.87 12.50 12.01
C ARG A 11 2.85 12.46 13.18
N ARG A 12 2.78 11.34 13.91
CA ARG A 12 2.25 11.35 15.30
C ARG A 12 3.40 11.54 16.30
N ASN A 13 3.18 12.46 17.24
CA ASN A 13 3.96 12.56 18.48
C ASN A 13 3.69 11.32 19.35
N ASN A 14 4.76 10.63 19.76
CA ASN A 14 4.98 10.09 21.11
C ASN A 14 6.12 9.06 21.11
N SER A 15 7.20 9.42 21.80
CA SER A 15 8.06 8.61 22.70
C SER A 15 8.47 7.15 22.40
N CYS A 16 8.14 6.54 21.26
CA CYS A 16 8.53 5.16 20.97
C CYS A 16 9.89 5.08 20.27
N ARG A 17 10.70 4.12 20.74
CA ARG A 17 12.17 4.04 20.64
C ARG A 17 12.70 3.96 19.20
N ARG A 18 13.92 4.49 19.03
CA ARG A 18 14.78 4.30 17.86
C ARG A 18 15.02 2.79 17.64
N GLY A 19 14.26 2.20 16.73
CA GLY A 19 14.42 0.83 16.25
C GLY A 19 13.68 0.73 14.92
N ALA A 20 14.35 0.26 13.87
CA ALA A 20 13.96 0.43 12.48
C ALA A 20 12.53 -0.03 12.15
N THR A 21 11.75 0.84 11.51
CA THR A 21 10.98 0.52 10.28
C THR A 21 10.47 1.82 9.63
N ARG A 22 11.09 2.22 8.51
CA ARG A 22 10.49 3.14 7.54
C ARG A 22 10.10 2.34 6.30
N THR A 23 9.26 1.34 6.50
CA THR A 23 8.75 0.51 5.41
C THR A 23 8.06 1.41 4.40
N ALA A 24 8.45 1.29 3.13
CA ALA A 24 7.77 1.94 2.03
C ALA A 24 6.89 0.92 1.31
N ILE A 25 5.67 1.33 0.97
CA ILE A 25 4.77 0.51 0.15
C ILE A 25 5.01 0.86 -1.32
N ILE A 26 5.19 -0.16 -2.16
CA ILE A 26 5.24 0.00 -3.61
C ILE A 26 3.94 -0.55 -4.18
N VAL A 27 3.12 0.34 -4.73
CA VAL A 27 1.82 0.00 -5.31
C VAL A 27 1.95 -0.14 -6.82
N GLY A 28 1.74 -1.36 -7.32
CA GLY A 28 1.70 -1.69 -8.74
C GLY A 28 0.27 -1.72 -9.29
N GLY A 29 0.08 -1.29 -10.53
CA GLY A 29 -1.22 -1.44 -11.21
C GLY A 29 -1.47 -2.91 -11.53
N CYS A 30 -2.60 -3.44 -11.09
CA CYS A 30 -3.03 -4.79 -11.46
C CYS A 30 -4.17 -4.66 -12.48
N PRO A 31 -3.94 -5.04 -13.75
CA PRO A 31 -5.03 -5.22 -14.71
C PRO A 31 -5.84 -6.45 -14.29
N PRO A 32 -7.16 -6.37 -14.02
CA PRO A 32 -8.00 -7.56 -13.88
C PRO A 32 -8.09 -8.38 -15.19
N ASP A 33 -7.63 -7.83 -16.31
CA ASP A 33 -7.92 -8.28 -17.67
C ASP A 33 -6.66 -8.61 -18.51
N ALA A 34 -5.47 -8.68 -17.91
CA ALA A 34 -4.22 -8.98 -18.62
C ALA A 34 -3.59 -10.31 -18.20
N GLY A 35 -4.31 -11.42 -18.37
CA GLY A 35 -3.76 -12.75 -18.69
C GLY A 35 -2.64 -13.35 -17.81
N GLY A 36 -2.45 -12.87 -16.58
CA GLY A 36 -1.43 -13.39 -15.67
C GLY A 36 -1.68 -12.86 -14.27
N ASP A 37 -2.39 -13.64 -13.44
CA ASP A 37 -2.56 -13.32 -12.03
C ASP A 37 -1.18 -13.37 -11.35
N VAL A 38 -0.77 -12.24 -10.78
CA VAL A 38 0.38 -12.21 -9.88
C VAL A 38 -0.10 -12.84 -8.57
N ILE A 39 0.29 -14.08 -8.31
CA ILE A 39 -0.12 -14.81 -7.11
C ILE A 39 0.59 -14.21 -5.89
N CYS A 40 -0.17 -13.95 -4.82
CA CYS A 40 0.38 -13.52 -3.54
C CYS A 40 1.16 -14.68 -2.90
N ASN A 41 2.40 -14.43 -2.48
CA ASN A 41 3.21 -15.49 -1.87
C ASN A 41 2.84 -15.65 -0.38
N ASP A 42 2.24 -16.79 0.00
CA ASP A 42 1.82 -17.04 1.38
C ASP A 42 2.97 -17.02 2.40
N LEU A 43 4.20 -17.33 1.99
CA LEU A 43 5.36 -17.35 2.90
C LEU A 43 5.80 -15.96 3.36
N THR A 44 5.54 -14.94 2.55
CA THR A 44 5.97 -13.56 2.82
C THR A 44 4.80 -12.59 2.84
N ARG A 45 3.56 -13.08 2.85
CA ARG A 45 2.37 -12.23 2.84
C ARG A 45 2.30 -11.36 4.09
N VAL A 46 1.78 -10.16 3.92
CA VAL A 46 1.47 -9.25 5.03
C VAL A 46 0.11 -9.65 5.59
N ASN A 47 0.02 -9.79 6.90
CA ASN A 47 -1.24 -10.05 7.60
C ASN A 47 -1.67 -8.79 8.35
N ILE A 48 -2.92 -8.39 8.22
CA ILE A 48 -3.45 -7.25 8.97
C ILE A 48 -3.71 -7.68 10.42
N LYS A 49 -3.02 -7.04 11.38
CA LYS A 49 -2.98 -7.43 12.80
C LYS A 49 -3.78 -6.50 13.72
N ASP A 50 -4.93 -6.00 13.26
CA ASP A 50 -5.80 -5.11 14.07
C ASP A 50 -6.99 -5.84 14.71
N GLY A 51 -7.15 -7.15 14.45
CA GLY A 51 -8.23 -7.97 14.99
C GLY A 51 -9.62 -7.63 14.43
N LYS A 52 -9.69 -6.92 13.30
CA LYS A 52 -10.96 -6.53 12.65
C LYS A 52 -11.07 -7.23 11.29
N GLY A 53 -12.27 -7.61 10.87
CA GLY A 53 -12.52 -8.12 9.51
C GLY A 53 -11.57 -9.25 9.06
N SER A 54 -11.19 -9.21 7.78
CA SER A 54 -10.22 -10.13 7.18
C SER A 54 -8.77 -9.75 7.53
N ASP A 55 -7.90 -10.75 7.69
CA ASP A 55 -6.45 -10.60 7.84
C ASP A 55 -5.71 -10.54 6.49
N TYR A 56 -6.42 -10.86 5.39
CA TYR A 56 -5.84 -11.00 4.06
C TYR A 56 -5.76 -9.66 3.33
N ILE A 57 -4.59 -9.39 2.76
CA ILE A 57 -4.36 -8.34 1.76
C ILE A 57 -3.33 -8.86 0.75
N HIS A 58 -3.48 -8.49 -0.53
CA HIS A 58 -2.54 -8.86 -1.60
C HIS A 58 -1.27 -8.00 -1.49
N ALA A 59 -0.43 -8.34 -0.52
CA ALA A 59 0.80 -7.63 -0.20
C ALA A 59 1.85 -8.60 0.35
N ASN A 60 3.10 -8.39 -0.03
CA ASN A 60 4.23 -9.20 0.38
C ASN A 60 5.38 -8.34 0.91
N TYR A 61 6.04 -8.83 1.96
CA TYR A 61 7.32 -8.27 2.40
C TYR A 61 8.41 -8.58 1.37
N VAL A 62 9.10 -7.54 0.94
CA VAL A 62 10.29 -7.63 0.10
C VAL A 62 11.49 -7.17 0.90
N LYS A 63 12.39 -8.12 1.15
CA LYS A 63 13.67 -7.91 1.84
C LYS A 63 14.76 -8.61 1.03
N GLY A 64 15.98 -8.09 1.11
CA GLY A 64 17.14 -8.69 0.47
C GLY A 64 18.40 -8.16 1.11
N ASP A 65 19.51 -8.89 0.95
CA ASP A 65 20.78 -8.56 1.61
C ASP A 65 21.32 -7.18 1.21
N TYR A 66 20.98 -6.74 -0.01
CA TYR A 66 21.36 -5.43 -0.55
C TYR A 66 20.33 -4.32 -0.28
N LEU A 67 19.18 -4.65 0.32
CA LEU A 67 18.14 -3.67 0.64
C LEU A 67 18.35 -3.18 2.07
N GLN A 68 18.65 -1.89 2.22
CA GLN A 68 18.78 -1.27 3.55
C GLN A 68 17.48 -1.30 4.37
N ASN A 69 16.33 -1.37 3.68
CA ASN A 69 15.01 -1.37 4.29
C ASN A 69 14.17 -2.54 3.76
N THR A 70 13.26 -3.03 4.60
CA THR A 70 12.16 -3.89 4.15
C THR A 70 11.11 -3.03 3.45
N PHE A 71 10.63 -3.51 2.30
CA PHE A 71 9.53 -2.91 1.55
C PHE A 71 8.30 -3.80 1.65
N ILE A 72 7.13 -3.22 1.39
CA ILE A 72 5.90 -3.97 1.15
C ILE A 72 5.50 -3.71 -0.29
N CYS A 73 5.45 -4.75 -1.11
CA CYS A 73 4.91 -4.65 -2.46
C CYS A 73 3.46 -5.12 -2.43
N THR A 74 2.55 -4.33 -3.00
CA THR A 74 1.11 -4.63 -2.97
C THR A 74 0.43 -4.23 -4.26
N GLN A 75 -0.72 -4.85 -4.51
CA GLN A 75 -1.64 -4.46 -5.56
C GLN A 75 -2.16 -3.02 -5.34
N GLY A 76 -2.47 -2.32 -6.43
CA GLY A 76 -3.35 -1.16 -6.43
C GLY A 76 -4.62 -1.43 -5.62
N PRO A 77 -4.97 -0.59 -4.63
CA PRO A 77 -6.24 -0.70 -3.94
C PRO A 77 -7.42 -0.74 -4.92
N MET A 78 -8.38 -1.61 -4.63
CA MET A 78 -9.66 -1.74 -5.30
C MET A 78 -10.75 -1.16 -4.41
N PRO A 79 -11.96 -0.85 -4.91
CA PRO A 79 -13.01 -0.23 -4.09
C PRO A 79 -13.27 -0.96 -2.77
N THR A 80 -13.22 -2.29 -2.79
CA THR A 80 -13.44 -3.16 -1.64
C THR A 80 -12.23 -3.30 -0.70
N THR A 81 -11.02 -2.92 -1.14
CA THR A 81 -9.77 -3.15 -0.39
C THR A 81 -9.08 -1.86 0.08
N ILE A 82 -9.65 -0.67 -0.19
CA ILE A 82 -9.11 0.62 0.29
C ILE A 82 -9.01 0.65 1.82
N CYS A 83 -10.03 0.16 2.52
CA CYS A 83 -10.03 0.03 3.98
C CYS A 83 -8.87 -0.85 4.46
N ASP A 84 -8.71 -2.03 3.87
CA ASP A 84 -7.68 -3.00 4.23
C ASP A 84 -6.27 -2.46 3.94
N PHE A 85 -6.12 -1.71 2.84
CA PHE A 85 -4.88 -1.01 2.51
C PHE A 85 -4.46 -0.01 3.58
N TRP A 86 -5.39 0.83 4.05
CA TRP A 86 -5.12 1.79 5.13
C TRP A 86 -4.88 1.11 6.48
N ARG A 87 -5.62 0.02 6.77
CA ARG A 87 -5.39 -0.80 7.96
C ARG A 87 -3.98 -1.37 7.97
N MET A 88 -3.53 -1.94 6.85
CA MET A 88 -2.15 -2.43 6.67
C MET A 88 -1.12 -1.32 6.91
N ILE A 89 -1.30 -0.13 6.31
CA ILE A 89 -0.40 1.02 6.49
C ILE A 89 -0.21 1.37 7.97
N VAL A 90 -1.33 1.42 8.71
CA VAL A 90 -1.32 1.75 10.14
C VAL A 90 -0.69 0.62 10.96
N CYS A 91 -1.05 -0.64 10.71
CA CYS A 91 -0.49 -1.80 11.43
C CYS A 91 1.03 -1.93 11.23
N GLU A 92 1.51 -1.70 10.01
CA GLU A 92 2.92 -1.87 9.64
C GLU A 92 3.76 -0.59 9.85
N ASN A 93 3.17 0.47 10.43
CA ASN A 93 3.82 1.76 10.65
C ASN A 93 4.50 2.33 9.39
N VAL A 94 3.83 2.21 8.24
CA VAL A 94 4.36 2.63 6.94
C VAL A 94 4.47 4.14 6.89
N THR A 95 5.65 4.65 6.54
CA THR A 95 5.90 6.10 6.51
C THR A 95 5.82 6.72 5.12
N HIS A 96 6.03 5.90 4.08
CA HIS A 96 6.07 6.34 2.69
C HIS A 96 5.29 5.37 1.81
N ILE A 97 4.48 5.89 0.90
CA ILE A 97 3.77 5.11 -0.12
C ILE A 97 4.25 5.61 -1.47
N VAL A 98 4.80 4.71 -2.28
CA VAL A 98 5.30 4.96 -3.62
C VAL A 98 4.34 4.29 -4.61
N MET A 99 3.62 5.10 -5.37
CA MET A 99 2.74 4.62 -6.42
C MET A 99 3.46 4.63 -7.76
N LEU A 100 3.54 3.46 -8.40
CA LEU A 100 4.24 3.28 -9.68
C LEU A 100 3.31 3.32 -10.91
N CYS A 101 2.01 3.45 -10.70
CA CYS A 101 0.99 3.55 -11.75
C CYS A 101 0.15 4.82 -11.63
N GLU A 102 -0.55 5.20 -12.70
CA GLU A 102 -1.66 6.15 -12.60
C GLU A 102 -2.94 5.41 -12.18
N THR A 103 -3.94 6.12 -11.65
CA THR A 103 -5.25 5.51 -11.32
C THR A 103 -5.96 4.97 -12.57
N MET A 104 -5.72 5.62 -13.71
CA MET A 104 -6.22 5.27 -15.03
C MET A 104 -5.05 5.22 -16.02
N GLU A 105 -4.89 4.10 -16.73
CA GLU A 105 -3.87 3.94 -17.77
C GLU A 105 -4.51 3.34 -19.02
N ASN A 106 -4.30 3.96 -20.19
CA ASN A 106 -4.87 3.53 -21.48
C ASN A 106 -6.40 3.30 -21.41
N GLY A 107 -7.12 4.15 -20.67
CA GLY A 107 -8.57 4.05 -20.50
C GLY A 107 -9.03 2.92 -19.58
N LYS A 108 -8.11 2.24 -18.89
CA LYS A 108 -8.42 1.17 -17.92
C LYS A 108 -8.08 1.63 -16.51
N GLN A 109 -8.96 1.34 -15.57
CA GLN A 109 -8.73 1.58 -14.16
C GLN A 109 -7.68 0.60 -13.62
N LYS A 110 -6.63 1.11 -12.98
CA LYS A 110 -5.51 0.31 -12.45
C LYS A 110 -5.40 0.33 -10.93
N CYS A 111 -5.86 1.42 -10.33
CA CYS A 111 -5.77 1.65 -8.91
C CYS A 111 -6.84 2.67 -8.52
N GLU A 112 -7.55 2.39 -7.43
CA GLU A 112 -8.42 3.39 -6.83
C GLU A 112 -7.62 4.52 -6.20
N GLN A 113 -8.23 5.70 -6.19
CA GLN A 113 -7.70 6.81 -5.42
C GLN A 113 -7.95 6.53 -3.93
N TYR A 114 -6.88 6.17 -3.21
CA TYR A 114 -6.92 5.89 -1.77
C TYR A 114 -6.57 7.12 -0.91
N TRP A 115 -6.28 8.28 -1.51
CA TRP A 115 -5.95 9.53 -0.81
C TRP A 115 -7.01 10.62 -1.08
N PRO A 116 -7.20 11.59 -0.18
CA PRO A 116 -8.16 12.67 -0.39
C PRO A 116 -7.77 13.53 -1.61
N ALA A 117 -8.75 13.91 -2.44
CA ALA A 117 -8.53 14.71 -3.64
C ALA A 117 -8.09 16.16 -3.34
N ALA A 118 -8.44 16.66 -2.16
CA ALA A 118 -8.07 17.98 -1.64
C ALA A 118 -7.28 17.82 -0.34
N LEU A 119 -6.42 18.79 -0.03
CA LEU A 119 -5.54 18.76 1.14
C LEU A 119 -6.30 18.57 2.47
N ASP A 120 -7.49 19.18 2.58
CA ASP A 120 -8.39 19.08 3.74
C ASP A 120 -9.64 18.23 3.44
N GLY A 121 -9.62 17.51 2.32
CA GLY A 121 -10.70 16.62 1.94
C GLY A 121 -10.79 15.44 2.92
N LYS A 122 -12.00 15.10 3.34
CA LYS A 122 -12.27 13.82 4.00
C LYS A 122 -12.60 12.79 2.95
N MET A 123 -11.94 11.65 3.02
CA MET A 123 -12.34 10.46 2.27
C MET A 123 -13.29 9.65 3.15
N THR A 124 -14.51 9.44 2.68
CA THR A 124 -15.43 8.46 3.25
C THR A 124 -15.21 7.15 2.52
N ILE A 125 -14.86 6.11 3.27
CA ILE A 125 -14.81 4.75 2.75
C ILE A 125 -16.07 4.08 3.29
N GLU A 126 -16.95 3.64 2.39
CA GLU A 126 -18.20 2.95 2.72
C GLU A 126 -17.95 1.51 3.16
#